data_AF-A0A843HKE9-F1
#
_entry.id   AF-A0A843HKE9-F1
#
_cell.length_a   1.000
_cell.length_b   1.000
_cell.length_c   1.000
_cell.angle_alpha   90.00
_cell.angle_beta   90.00
_cell.angle_gamma   90.00
#
_symmetry.space_group_name_H-M   'P 1'
#
loop_
_entity.id
_entity.type
_entity.pdbx_description
1 polymer ?
#
loop_
_entity_poly.entity_id
_entity_poly.type
_entity_poly.pdbx_seq_one_letter_code
_entity_poly.pdbx_strand_id
1 'polypeptide(L)'
;MAKDIINVIQIDEELDAEYEAAKVLRKYPKDTVMLNNIKGYDIPVVSGICNTREKIAQSLGCQVDEILYKIIDGMNNPTPVTKFIDLVDEYDSKRVDLGKIPILTHYKRDGGAYITAGVVFARDPETGIQNASIHRMLVCEKNKLAIRIVPRNLYTYFQKAKDMGKDLDISIA
;
A
#
# COMPACT_ATOMS: atom_id res chain seq x y z
N MET A 1 -24.20 -13.74 -8.51
CA MET A 1 -23.20 -13.86 -9.60
C MET A 1 -22.54 -12.51 -9.75
N ALA A 2 -21.36 -12.32 -9.17
CA ALA A 2 -20.62 -11.07 -9.30
C ALA A 2 -20.21 -10.92 -10.77
N LYS A 3 -20.69 -9.88 -11.44
CA LYS A 3 -20.18 -9.54 -12.77
C LYS A 3 -18.75 -9.04 -12.59
N ASP A 4 -17.79 -9.84 -13.05
CA ASP A 4 -16.40 -9.43 -13.26
C ASP A 4 -16.35 -8.28 -14.26
N ILE A 5 -16.37 -7.02 -13.80
CA ILE A 5 -16.02 -5.89 -14.67
C ILE A 5 -15.42 -4.75 -13.84
N ILE A 6 -14.32 -4.99 -13.11
CA ILE A 6 -13.35 -3.91 -13.01
C ILE A 6 -12.73 -3.85 -14.40
N ASN A 7 -13.19 -2.91 -15.24
CA ASN A 7 -12.55 -2.67 -16.52
C ASN A 7 -11.11 -2.20 -16.22
N VAL A 8 -10.14 -3.05 -16.54
CA VAL A 8 -8.72 -2.74 -16.36
C VAL A 8 -8.19 -2.23 -17.70
N ILE A 9 -7.80 -0.97 -17.73
CA ILE A 9 -7.12 -0.38 -18.89
C ILE A 9 -5.69 -0.90 -18.88
N GLN A 10 -5.32 -1.65 -19.90
CA GLN A 10 -3.97 -2.16 -20.12
C GLN A 10 -3.18 -1.12 -20.92
N ILE A 11 -1.97 -0.80 -20.48
CA ILE A 11 -1.04 0.10 -21.18
C ILE A 11 0.29 -0.63 -21.36
N ASP A 12 0.62 -0.93 -22.62
CA ASP A 12 1.80 -1.72 -23.00
C ASP A 12 2.97 -0.83 -23.51
N GLU A 13 2.75 0.48 -23.62
CA GLU A 13 3.80 1.46 -23.90
C GLU A 13 4.91 1.38 -22.83
N GLU A 14 6.17 1.42 -23.24
CA GLU A 14 7.30 1.51 -22.30
C GLU A 14 7.28 2.89 -21.63
N LEU A 15 7.13 2.91 -20.31
CA LEU A 15 7.06 4.13 -19.52
C LEU A 15 8.20 4.20 -18.52
N ASP A 16 8.78 5.39 -18.35
CA ASP A 16 9.70 5.63 -17.24
C ASP A 16 8.94 5.68 -15.89
N ALA A 17 9.52 5.07 -14.86
CA ALA A 17 9.01 5.14 -13.49
C ALA A 17 9.09 6.58 -12.93
N GLU A 18 10.01 7.39 -13.47
CA GLU A 18 10.14 8.80 -13.16
C GLU A 18 9.19 9.63 -14.03
N TYR A 19 8.12 10.13 -13.41
CA TYR A 19 7.10 11.04 -13.97
C TYR A 19 6.20 10.50 -15.08
N GLU A 20 6.69 9.70 -16.03
CA GLU A 20 5.91 9.28 -17.20
C GLU A 20 4.75 8.37 -16.82
N ALA A 21 5.03 7.30 -16.06
CA ALA A 21 4.00 6.43 -15.52
C ALA A 21 2.93 7.23 -14.75
N ALA A 22 3.35 8.11 -13.84
CA ALA A 22 2.44 8.96 -13.07
C ALA A 22 1.61 9.92 -13.95
N LYS A 23 2.22 10.49 -15.00
CA LYS A 23 1.55 11.37 -15.96
C LYS A 23 0.49 10.62 -16.77
N VAL A 24 0.78 9.38 -17.16
CA VAL A 24 -0.19 8.50 -17.85
C VAL A 24 -1.35 8.17 -16.91
N LEU A 25 -1.07 7.71 -15.70
CA LEU A 25 -2.10 7.38 -14.69
C LEU A 25 -3.03 8.56 -14.40
N ARG A 26 -2.51 9.80 -14.42
CA ARG A 26 -3.31 11.01 -14.21
C ARG A 26 -4.41 11.22 -15.26
N LYS A 27 -4.27 10.65 -16.46
CA LYS A 27 -5.31 10.71 -17.51
C LYS A 27 -6.54 9.86 -17.16
N TYR A 28 -6.41 8.92 -16.22
CA TYR A 28 -7.41 7.93 -15.86
C TYR A 28 -7.76 7.99 -14.35
N PRO A 29 -8.28 9.12 -13.85
CA PRO A 29 -8.42 9.36 -12.41
C PRO A 29 -9.41 8.42 -11.70
N LYS A 30 -10.30 7.76 -12.44
CA LYS A 30 -11.35 6.87 -11.92
C LYS A 30 -11.21 5.41 -12.38
N ASP A 31 -10.33 5.14 -13.34
CA ASP A 31 -10.19 3.81 -13.92
C ASP A 31 -9.17 2.99 -13.13
N THR A 32 -9.22 1.67 -13.33
CA THR A 32 -8.14 0.80 -12.88
C THR A 32 -7.21 0.64 -14.07
N VAL A 33 -5.93 0.96 -13.88
CA VAL A 33 -4.94 0.96 -14.97
C VAL A 33 -3.81 0.03 -14.58
N MET A 34 -3.44 -0.83 -15.53
CA MET A 34 -2.27 -1.70 -15.46
C MET A 34 -1.24 -1.20 -16.47
N LEU A 35 -0.07 -0.81 -15.97
CA LEU A 35 1.09 -0.45 -16.78
C LEU A 35 1.96 -1.71 -16.89
N ASN A 36 1.96 -2.35 -18.05
CA ASN A 36 2.62 -3.64 -18.24
C ASN A 36 4.12 -3.53 -18.51
N ASN A 37 4.58 -2.36 -18.97
CA ASN A 37 5.96 -2.14 -19.39
C ASN A 37 6.55 -0.90 -18.72
N ILE A 38 7.24 -1.10 -17.59
CA ILE A 38 8.01 -0.04 -16.92
C ILE A 38 9.48 -0.25 -17.24
N LYS A 39 10.10 0.77 -17.82
CA LYS A 39 11.49 0.73 -18.30
C LYS A 39 12.44 0.25 -17.21
N GLY A 40 13.14 -0.85 -17.48
CA GLY A 40 14.13 -1.44 -16.57
C GLY A 40 13.57 -2.36 -15.48
N TYR A 41 12.29 -2.70 -15.53
CA TYR A 41 11.64 -3.60 -14.56
C TYR A 41 10.79 -4.66 -15.27
N ASP A 42 10.83 -5.89 -14.75
CA ASP A 42 9.95 -6.99 -15.18
C ASP A 42 8.60 -7.00 -14.43
N ILE A 43 8.40 -6.04 -13.53
CA ILE A 43 7.25 -5.96 -12.64
C ILE A 43 6.28 -4.91 -13.18
N PRO A 44 5.00 -5.24 -13.42
CA PRO A 44 4.00 -4.26 -13.84
C PRO A 44 3.54 -3.38 -12.67
N VAL A 45 2.97 -2.22 -12.97
CA VAL A 45 2.41 -1.30 -11.98
C VAL A 45 0.90 -1.16 -12.17
N VAL A 46 0.15 -1.43 -11.10
CA VAL A 46 -1.30 -1.23 -11.08
C VAL A 46 -1.67 0.02 -10.27
N SER A 47 -2.69 0.75 -10.71
CA SER A 47 -3.26 1.89 -10.00
C SER A 47 -4.78 1.90 -10.10
N GLY A 48 -5.43 2.61 -9.17
CA GLY A 48 -6.86 2.88 -9.21
C GLY A 48 -7.75 1.73 -8.76
N ILE A 49 -7.25 0.78 -7.96
CA ILE A 49 -8.06 -0.35 -7.45
C ILE A 49 -9.23 0.12 -6.57
N CYS A 50 -9.01 1.12 -5.71
CA CYS A 50 -10.00 1.63 -4.75
C CYS A 50 -10.21 3.16 -4.86
N ASN A 51 -10.28 3.72 -6.07
CA ASN A 51 -10.35 5.17 -6.31
C ASN A 51 -11.77 5.73 -6.58
N THR A 52 -12.82 4.89 -6.54
CA THR A 52 -14.22 5.34 -6.64
C THR A 52 -15.09 4.67 -5.59
N ARG A 53 -16.26 5.28 -5.28
CA ARG A 53 -17.20 4.72 -4.30
C ARG A 53 -17.76 3.38 -4.77
N GLU A 54 -17.98 3.24 -6.07
CA GLU A 54 -18.51 2.02 -6.69
C GLU A 54 -17.53 0.85 -6.52
N LYS A 55 -16.22 1.10 -6.74
CA LYS A 55 -15.18 0.09 -6.51
C LYS A 55 -15.08 -0.29 -5.04
N ILE A 56 -15.13 0.69 -4.13
CA ILE A 56 -15.14 0.43 -2.68
C ILE A 56 -16.36 -0.40 -2.28
N ALA A 57 -17.56 -0.05 -2.75
CA ALA A 57 -18.79 -0.78 -2.48
C ALA A 57 -18.71 -2.23 -2.99
N GLN A 58 -18.19 -2.41 -4.20
CA GLN A 58 -17.94 -3.73 -4.79
C GLN A 58 -16.97 -4.55 -3.95
N SER A 59 -15.84 -3.97 -3.50
CA SER A 59 -14.88 -4.65 -2.61
C SER A 59 -15.47 -5.03 -1.26
N LEU A 60 -16.46 -4.27 -0.77
CA LEU A 60 -17.19 -4.54 0.47
C LEU A 60 -18.43 -5.44 0.26
N GLY A 61 -18.76 -5.79 -0.98
CA GLY A 61 -19.96 -6.58 -1.30
C GLY A 61 -21.27 -5.89 -0.95
N CYS A 62 -21.35 -4.56 -1.09
CA CYS A 62 -22.53 -3.75 -0.77
C CYS A 62 -22.86 -2.70 -1.84
N GLN A 63 -23.94 -1.95 -1.65
CA GLN A 63 -24.26 -0.76 -2.43
C GLN A 63 -23.50 0.48 -1.91
N VAL A 64 -23.42 1.52 -2.75
CA VAL A 64 -22.64 2.74 -2.48
C VAL A 64 -23.12 3.52 -1.25
N ASP A 65 -24.42 3.48 -0.96
CA ASP A 65 -25.06 4.09 0.21
C ASP A 65 -24.87 3.25 1.49
N GLU A 66 -24.59 1.96 1.36
CA GLU A 66 -24.33 1.03 2.48
C GLU A 66 -22.86 1.03 2.96
N ILE A 67 -21.93 1.67 2.23
CA ILE A 67 -20.49 1.66 2.55
C ILE A 67 -20.24 2.06 4.01
N LEU A 68 -20.86 3.16 4.48
CA LEU A 68 -20.64 3.67 5.83
C LEU A 68 -21.14 2.68 6.88
N TYR A 69 -22.31 2.08 6.64
CA TYR A 69 -22.87 1.07 7.53
C TYR A 69 -21.95 -0.15 7.65
N LYS A 70 -21.44 -0.67 6.52
CA LYS A 70 -20.50 -1.80 6.50
C LYS A 70 -19.20 -1.51 7.27
N ILE A 71 -18.66 -0.30 7.14
CA ILE A 71 -17.45 0.09 7.88
C ILE A 71 -17.73 0.13 9.39
N ILE A 72 -18.83 0.75 9.80
CA ILE A 72 -19.20 0.85 11.23
C ILE A 72 -19.46 -0.54 11.82
N ASP A 73 -20.19 -1.39 11.10
CA ASP A 73 -20.47 -2.76 11.52
C ASP A 73 -19.17 -3.56 11.71
N GLY A 74 -18.24 -3.50 10.74
CA GLY A 74 -16.95 -4.18 10.84
C GLY A 74 -16.05 -3.65 11.97
N MET A 75 -16.17 -2.37 12.32
CA MET A 75 -15.46 -1.78 13.48
C MET A 75 -16.04 -2.25 14.81
N ASN A 76 -17.36 -2.40 14.90
CA ASN A 76 -18.04 -2.83 16.13
C ASN A 76 -18.00 -4.35 16.33
N ASN A 77 -17.95 -5.11 15.24
CA ASN A 77 -18.01 -6.58 15.21
C ASN A 77 -16.78 -7.17 14.48
N PRO A 78 -15.54 -6.93 14.95
CA PRO A 78 -14.35 -7.41 14.26
C PRO A 78 -14.26 -8.95 14.30
N THR A 79 -14.00 -9.56 13.16
CA THR A 79 -13.76 -11.01 13.07
C THR A 79 -12.29 -11.33 13.35
N PRO A 80 -11.99 -12.24 14.30
CA PRO A 80 -10.62 -12.69 14.52
C PRO A 80 -10.02 -13.39 13.29
N VAL A 81 -8.75 -13.12 13.01
CA VAL A 81 -8.00 -13.85 11.99
C VAL A 81 -7.66 -15.24 12.54
N THR A 82 -8.32 -16.28 12.04
CA THR A 82 -8.15 -17.67 12.49
C THR A 82 -7.43 -18.57 11.49
N LYS A 83 -7.31 -18.12 10.24
CA LYS A 83 -6.66 -18.86 9.15
C LYS A 83 -5.51 -18.03 8.60
N PHE A 84 -4.30 -18.53 8.77
CA PHE A 84 -3.09 -17.96 8.19
C PHE A 84 -2.18 -19.12 7.76
N ILE A 85 -1.33 -18.83 6.78
CA ILE A 85 -0.23 -19.72 6.38
C ILE A 85 1.03 -19.05 6.89
N ASP A 86 1.88 -19.82 7.57
CA ASP A 86 3.20 -19.34 7.94
C ASP A 86 4.12 -19.50 6.73
N LEU A 87 4.58 -18.38 6.19
CA LEU A 87 5.46 -18.33 5.02
C LEU A 87 6.94 -18.23 5.42
N VAL A 88 7.28 -18.34 6.71
CA VAL A 88 8.65 -18.17 7.21
C VAL A 88 9.63 -19.12 6.53
N ASP A 89 9.22 -20.35 6.24
CA ASP A 89 10.08 -21.36 5.59
C ASP A 89 10.12 -21.26 4.05
N GLU A 90 9.17 -20.52 3.44
CA GLU A 90 9.06 -20.40 1.97
C GLU A 90 9.70 -19.11 1.42
N TYR A 91 10.11 -18.19 2.29
CA TYR A 91 10.68 -16.90 1.88
C TYR A 91 12.22 -16.92 1.88
N ASP A 92 12.81 -16.97 0.69
CA ASP A 92 14.22 -16.63 0.49
C ASP A 92 14.39 -15.12 0.71
N SER A 93 14.79 -14.73 1.92
CA SER A 93 15.09 -13.34 2.29
C SER A 93 16.36 -12.87 1.54
N LYS A 94 16.20 -12.62 0.24
CA LYS A 94 17.24 -12.01 -0.57
C LYS A 94 17.65 -10.67 0.03
N ARG A 95 18.89 -10.29 -0.20
CA ARG A 95 19.39 -8.97 0.19
C ARG A 95 18.48 -7.89 -0.41
N VAL A 96 17.87 -7.09 0.47
CA VAL A 96 16.89 -6.06 0.10
C VAL A 96 17.50 -5.06 -0.88
N ASP A 97 16.79 -4.84 -1.98
CA ASP A 97 17.09 -3.83 -2.99
C ASP A 97 15.80 -3.25 -3.58
N LEU A 98 15.40 -2.09 -3.06
CA LEU A 98 14.23 -1.32 -3.48
C LEU A 98 14.35 -0.85 -4.94
N GLY A 99 15.55 -0.79 -5.51
CA GLY A 99 15.77 -0.44 -6.92
C GLY A 99 15.32 -1.52 -7.91
N LYS A 100 14.91 -2.70 -7.43
CA LYS A 100 14.34 -3.77 -8.25
C LYS A 100 12.82 -3.69 -8.39
N ILE A 101 12.18 -2.74 -7.72
CA ILE A 101 10.74 -2.54 -7.73
C ILE A 101 10.45 -1.22 -8.45
N PRO A 102 9.47 -1.15 -9.37
CA PRO A 102 9.12 0.06 -10.11
C PRO A 102 8.39 1.08 -9.22
N ILE A 103 9.06 1.61 -8.20
CA ILE A 103 8.50 2.63 -7.31
C ILE A 103 8.51 3.96 -8.08
N LEU A 104 7.34 4.58 -8.20
CA LEU A 104 7.17 5.75 -9.06
C LEU A 104 7.64 7.05 -8.39
N THR A 105 8.19 7.96 -9.19
CA THR A 105 8.33 9.37 -8.82
C THR A 105 7.18 10.14 -9.45
N HIS A 106 6.29 10.70 -8.64
CA HIS A 106 5.01 11.23 -9.12
C HIS A 106 5.12 12.66 -9.66
N TYR A 107 5.91 13.51 -9.01
CA TYR A 107 6.04 14.92 -9.33
C TYR A 107 7.50 15.38 -9.35
N LYS A 108 7.84 16.33 -10.23
CA LYS A 108 9.20 16.90 -10.38
C LYS A 108 9.79 17.54 -9.13
N ARG A 109 8.97 17.80 -8.10
CA ARG A 109 9.39 18.39 -6.82
C ARG A 109 9.38 17.38 -5.68
N ASP A 110 9.06 16.12 -5.96
CA ASP A 110 9.22 15.05 -4.98
C ASP A 110 10.71 14.86 -4.70
N GLY A 111 11.06 14.51 -3.47
CA GLY A 111 12.45 14.23 -3.09
C GLY A 111 12.99 12.89 -3.64
N GLY A 112 12.21 12.20 -4.47
CA GLY A 112 12.50 10.87 -5.01
C GLY A 112 11.23 10.02 -5.18
N ALA A 113 11.42 8.73 -5.42
CA ALA A 113 10.33 7.77 -5.58
C ALA A 113 9.57 7.52 -4.26
N TYR A 114 8.25 7.34 -4.35
CA TYR A 114 7.39 7.13 -3.18
C TYR A 114 6.56 5.84 -3.29
N ILE A 115 6.59 5.05 -2.22
CA ILE A 115 5.56 4.04 -1.98
C ILE A 115 4.33 4.77 -1.43
N THR A 116 3.19 4.66 -2.12
CA THR A 116 1.94 5.39 -1.78
C THR A 116 0.79 4.48 -1.38
N ALA A 117 0.88 3.18 -1.64
CA ALA A 117 -0.14 2.18 -1.34
C ALA A 117 0.30 1.15 -0.28
N GLY A 118 1.45 1.35 0.38
CA GLY A 118 1.96 0.42 1.38
C GLY A 118 1.20 0.50 2.70
N VAL A 119 0.70 -0.63 3.18
CA VAL A 119 0.07 -0.77 4.50
C VAL A 119 1.14 -1.14 5.51
N VAL A 120 1.39 -0.25 6.46
CA VAL A 120 2.30 -0.46 7.58
C VAL A 120 1.57 -1.19 8.70
N PHE A 121 2.05 -2.39 9.02
CA PHE A 121 1.63 -3.12 10.21
C PHE A 121 2.66 -2.92 11.31
N ALA A 122 2.18 -2.65 12.52
CA ALA A 122 3.00 -2.52 13.71
C ALA A 122 2.26 -3.09 14.92
N ARG A 123 3.00 -3.56 15.93
CA ARG A 123 2.42 -3.97 17.21
C ARG A 123 2.83 -3.01 18.30
N ASP A 124 1.91 -2.69 19.19
CA ASP A 124 2.22 -1.96 20.41
C ASP A 124 3.26 -2.77 21.22
N PRO A 125 4.43 -2.21 21.52
CA PRO A 125 5.49 -2.96 22.21
C PRO A 125 5.14 -3.35 23.65
N GLU A 126 4.10 -2.74 24.25
CA GLU A 126 3.64 -3.07 25.60
C GLU A 126 2.46 -4.04 25.59
N THR A 127 1.47 -3.80 24.74
CA THR A 127 0.19 -4.53 24.76
C THR A 127 0.09 -5.64 23.71
N GLY A 128 0.96 -5.64 22.70
CA GLY A 128 0.93 -6.56 21.56
C GLY A 128 -0.21 -6.29 20.55
N ILE A 129 -1.06 -5.28 20.81
CA ILE A 129 -2.18 -4.89 19.93
C ILE A 129 -1.61 -4.46 18.58
N GLN A 130 -2.17 -5.00 17.50
CA GLN A 130 -1.73 -4.68 16.14
C GLN A 130 -2.47 -3.47 15.58
N ASN A 131 -1.75 -2.62 14.86
CA ASN A 131 -2.29 -1.54 14.05
C ASN A 131 -1.90 -1.74 12.58
N ALA A 132 -2.79 -1.36 11.67
CA ALA A 132 -2.53 -1.27 10.24
C ALA A 132 -2.84 0.15 9.75
N SER A 133 -1.92 0.78 9.03
CA SER A 133 -2.13 2.14 8.51
C SER A 133 -1.36 2.38 7.21
N ILE A 134 -1.92 3.18 6.30
CA ILE A 134 -1.25 3.55 5.05
C ILE A 134 -0.38 4.79 5.29
N HIS A 135 0.88 4.72 4.87
CA HIS A 135 1.83 5.83 4.94
C HIS A 135 2.56 6.01 3.63
N ARG A 136 2.78 7.26 3.22
CA ARG A 136 3.74 7.55 2.15
C ARG A 136 5.16 7.35 2.65
N MET A 137 5.98 6.66 1.87
CA MET A 137 7.37 6.34 2.22
C MET A 137 8.29 6.70 1.06
N LEU A 138 9.23 7.61 1.31
CA LEU A 138 10.25 8.04 0.35
C LEU A 138 11.38 7.01 0.31
N VAL A 139 11.80 6.61 -0.89
CA VAL A 139 13.00 5.79 -1.07
C VAL A 139 14.24 6.67 -0.90
N CYS A 140 15.06 6.38 0.11
CA CYS A 140 16.30 7.11 0.38
C CYS A 140 17.53 6.37 -0.14
N GLU A 141 17.55 5.05 0.04
CA GLU A 141 18.65 4.16 -0.37
C GLU A 141 18.06 2.78 -0.75
N LYS A 142 18.88 1.86 -1.27
CA LYS A 142 18.44 0.52 -1.70
C LYS A 142 17.69 -0.29 -0.63
N ASN A 143 17.89 -0.01 0.65
CA ASN A 143 17.29 -0.72 1.77
C ASN A 143 16.80 0.23 2.86
N LYS A 144 16.45 1.47 2.49
CA LYS A 144 16.08 2.52 3.45
C LYS A 144 14.95 3.39 2.92
N LEU A 145 13.94 3.57 3.77
CA LEU A 145 12.79 4.42 3.52
C LEU A 145 12.74 5.54 4.57
N ALA A 146 12.25 6.72 4.17
CA ALA A 146 11.81 7.74 5.09
C ALA A 146 10.28 7.77 5.13
N ILE A 147 9.72 7.50 6.31
CA ILE A 147 8.28 7.47 6.57
C ILE A 147 7.85 8.72 7.32
N ARG A 148 6.73 9.32 6.90
CA ARG A 148 6.08 10.38 7.69
C ARG A 148 5.07 9.77 8.66
N ILE A 149 5.36 9.87 9.95
CA ILE A 149 4.46 9.42 11.01
C ILE A 149 3.82 10.65 11.68
N VAL A 150 2.50 10.65 11.79
CA VAL A 150 1.72 11.70 12.47
C VAL A 150 1.11 11.18 13.77
N PRO A 151 0.72 12.04 14.73
CA PRO A 151 0.20 11.63 16.05
C PRO A 151 -1.09 10.78 16.01
N ARG A 152 -0.91 9.48 15.76
CA ARG A 152 -1.89 8.39 15.70
C ARG A 152 -1.24 7.11 16.27
N ASN A 153 -1.90 5.96 16.16
CA ASN A 153 -1.42 4.69 16.73
C ASN A 153 0.05 4.36 16.40
N LEU A 154 0.47 4.44 15.13
CA LEU A 154 1.87 4.15 14.76
C LEU A 154 2.87 5.09 15.45
N TYR A 155 2.53 6.37 15.60
CA TYR A 155 3.36 7.32 16.34
C TYR A 155 3.43 6.96 17.82
N THR A 156 2.30 6.62 18.44
CA THR A 156 2.24 6.18 19.83
C THR A 156 3.12 4.95 20.04
N TYR A 157 3.04 3.95 19.16
CA TYR A 157 3.85 2.73 19.26
C TYR A 157 5.33 3.03 19.08
N PHE A 158 5.66 3.91 18.13
CA PHE A 158 7.04 4.34 17.89
C PHE A 158 7.64 5.05 19.11
N GLN A 159 6.88 5.95 19.75
CA GLN A 159 7.36 6.64 20.95
C GLN A 159 7.57 5.68 22.12
N LYS A 160 6.65 4.73 22.35
CA LYS A 160 6.84 3.68 23.36
C LYS A 160 8.10 2.86 23.10
N ALA A 161 8.31 2.38 21.88
CA ALA A 161 9.51 1.61 21.53
C ALA A 161 10.80 2.42 21.76
N LYS A 162 10.77 3.70 21.37
CA LYS A 162 11.87 4.64 21.59
C LYS A 162 12.15 4.84 23.08
N ASP A 163 11.13 5.02 23.91
CA ASP A 163 11.28 5.17 25.37
C ASP A 163 11.88 3.91 26.02
N MET A 164 11.66 2.74 25.40
CA MET A 164 12.28 1.47 25.78
C MET A 164 13.70 1.27 25.20
N GLY A 165 14.22 2.22 24.42
CA GLY A 165 15.53 2.14 23.77
C GLY A 165 15.60 1.08 22.66
N LYS A 166 14.47 0.79 21.99
CA LYS A 166 14.36 -0.19 20.92
C LYS A 166 13.79 0.42 19.65
N ASP A 167 14.08 -0.22 18.53
CA ASP A 167 13.37 0.04 17.29
C ASP A 167 11.95 -0.54 17.35
N LEU A 168 11.02 0.08 16.62
CA LEU A 168 9.69 -0.47 16.42
C LEU A 168 9.71 -1.37 15.17
N ASP A 169 9.52 -2.66 15.37
CA ASP A 169 9.36 -3.61 14.27
C ASP A 169 8.08 -3.33 13.49
N ILE A 170 8.21 -3.25 12.17
CA ILE A 170 7.09 -3.05 11.25
C ILE A 170 7.20 -4.00 10.05
N SER A 171 6.06 -4.25 9.41
CA SER A 171 6.02 -4.82 8.06
C SER A 171 5.23 -3.91 7.12
N ILE A 172 5.56 -3.98 5.83
CA ILE A 172 4.89 -3.22 4.76
C ILE A 172 4.35 -4.24 3.77
N ALA A 173 3.04 -4.17 3.49
CA ALA A 173 2.36 -4.98 2.47
C ALA A 173 1.72 -4.10 1.39
#